data_AF-A0A183E9I6-F1
#
_entry.id   AF-A0A183E9I6-F1
#
_cell.length_a   1.000
_cell.length_b   1.000
_cell.length_c   1.000
_cell.angle_alpha   90.00
_cell.angle_beta   90.00
_cell.angle_gamma   90.00
#
_symmetry.space_group_name_H-M   'P 1'
#
loop_
_entity.id
_entity.type
_entity.pdbx_description
1 polymer ?
#
loop_
_entity_poly.entity_id
_entity_poly.type
_entity_poly.pdbx_seq_one_letter_code
_entity_poly.pdbx_strand_id
1 'polypeptide(L)'
;LLDLEYTNDLMAGQEAHVFKFADRPALYFNCQLELTMKDRQRGCAGARPICKGQVRVEPSAQTYEQSANVEEEYSSASGLSKPTAELSK
;
A
#
# COMPACT_ATOMS: atom_id res chain seq x y z
N LEU A 1 -9.45 5.13 10.71
CA LEU A 1 -9.05 3.89 11.39
C LEU A 1 -10.24 2.97 11.42
N LEU A 2 -10.08 1.78 10.85
CA LEU A 2 -11.06 0.70 10.91
C LEU A 2 -10.81 -0.09 12.21
N ASP A 3 -11.85 -0.68 12.78
CA ASP A 3 -11.72 -1.53 13.98
C ASP A 3 -10.92 -2.80 13.69
N LEU A 4 -10.11 -3.24 14.65
CA LEU A 4 -9.43 -4.53 14.54
C LEU A 4 -10.45 -5.67 14.52
N GLU A 5 -10.22 -6.65 13.65
CA GLU A 5 -10.98 -7.89 13.64
C GLU A 5 -10.40 -8.86 14.66
N TYR A 6 -11.22 -9.27 15.63
CA TYR A 6 -10.81 -10.19 16.69
C TYR A 6 -11.30 -11.61 16.34
N THR A 7 -10.41 -12.44 15.80
CA THR A 7 -10.71 -13.81 15.37
C THR A 7 -10.68 -14.83 16.52
N ASN A 8 -9.90 -14.57 17.56
CA ASN A 8 -9.89 -15.34 18.80
C ASN A 8 -9.50 -14.46 20.01
N ASP A 9 -9.41 -15.04 21.21
CA ASP A 9 -9.19 -14.27 22.45
C ASP A 9 -7.84 -13.54 22.50
N LEU A 10 -6.83 -14.02 21.78
CA LEU A 10 -5.46 -13.46 21.79
C LEU A 10 -4.98 -13.07 20.38
N MET A 11 -5.91 -12.97 19.42
CA MET A 11 -5.59 -12.64 18.04
C MET A 11 -6.56 -11.56 17.55
N ALA A 12 -5.98 -10.45 17.14
CA ALA A 12 -6.67 -9.36 16.49
C ALA A 12 -5.79 -8.80 15.38
N GLY A 13 -6.41 -8.35 14.29
CA GLY A 13 -5.66 -7.83 13.16
C GLY A 13 -6.53 -7.12 12.14
N GLN A 14 -5.87 -6.54 11.15
CA GLN A 14 -6.51 -5.93 9.99
C GLN A 14 -5.50 -5.87 8.85
N GLU A 15 -5.98 -5.95 7.61
CA GLU A 15 -5.15 -5.74 6.43
C GLU A 15 -4.69 -4.28 6.33
N ALA A 16 -3.42 -4.09 6.01
CA ALA A 16 -2.84 -2.76 5.82
C ALA A 16 -1.90 -2.75 4.60
N HIS A 17 -1.98 -1.68 3.82
CA HIS A 17 -1.02 -1.42 2.75
C HIS A 17 0.26 -0.82 3.35
N VAL A 18 1.41 -1.39 3.00
CA VAL A 18 2.71 -0.96 3.52
C VAL A 18 3.47 -0.18 2.47
N PHE A 19 4.02 0.97 2.88
CA PHE A 19 4.93 1.77 2.08
C PHE A 19 6.28 1.86 2.79
N LYS A 20 7.37 1.83 2.02
CA LYS A 20 8.74 1.95 2.53
C LYS A 20 9.26 3.35 2.22
N PHE A 21 9.99 3.94 3.17
CA PHE A 21 10.75 5.17 2.93
C PHE A 21 11.93 4.88 2.00
N ALA A 22 12.09 5.64 0.92
CA ALA A 22 13.15 5.43 -0.08
C ALA A 22 14.56 5.39 0.56
N ASP A 23 14.80 6.26 1.56
CA ASP A 23 16.14 6.44 2.15
C ASP A 23 16.41 5.54 3.35
N ARG A 24 15.42 4.75 3.80
CA ARG A 24 15.60 3.86 4.95
C ARG A 24 15.78 2.42 4.48
N PRO A 25 16.77 1.68 5.00
CA PRO A 25 17.01 0.31 4.57
C PRO A 25 15.89 -0.65 5.01
N ALA A 26 15.25 -0.38 6.15
CA ALA A 26 14.21 -1.21 6.75
C ALA A 26 13.07 -0.37 7.36
N LEU A 27 11.95 -1.02 7.62
CA LEU A 27 10.78 -0.47 8.30
C LEU A 27 10.42 -1.36 9.49
N TYR A 28 10.10 -0.74 10.61
CA TYR A 28 9.78 -1.42 11.87
C TYR A 28 8.38 -1.02 12.34
N PHE A 29 7.57 -2.00 12.70
CA PHE A 29 6.25 -1.78 13.27
C PHE A 29 6.31 -1.98 14.77
N ASN A 30 5.90 -0.97 15.53
CA ASN A 30 5.79 -1.04 16.99
C ASN A 30 4.32 -0.95 17.37
N CYS A 31 3.82 -1.95 18.08
CA CYS A 31 2.44 -2.00 18.55
C CYS A 31 2.41 -2.03 20.07
N GLN A 32 1.49 -1.27 20.67
CA GLN A 32 1.16 -1.39 22.08
C GLN A 32 -0.05 -2.31 22.23
N LEU A 33 0.06 -3.28 23.15
CA LEU A 33 -0.96 -4.29 23.41
C LEU A 33 -1.54 -4.08 24.81
N GLU A 34 -2.84 -4.26 24.94
CA GLU A 34 -3.55 -4.28 26.22
C GLU A 34 -4.32 -5.59 26.34
N LEU A 35 -4.25 -6.22 27.53
CA LEU A 35 -4.97 -7.44 27.84
C LEU A 35 -6.10 -7.13 28.81
N THR A 36 -7.29 -7.68 28.52
CA THR A 36 -8.48 -7.50 29.35
C THR A 36 -9.10 -8.84 29.70
N MET A 37 -9.73 -8.93 30.86
CA MET A 37 -10.45 -10.13 31.27
C MET A 37 -11.71 -10.32 30.42
N LYS A 38 -11.90 -11.54 29.90
CA LYS A 38 -13.08 -11.92 29.12
C LYS A 38 -14.28 -12.15 30.05
N ASP A 39 -15.35 -11.40 29.82
CA ASP A 39 -16.61 -11.63 30.55
C ASP A 39 -17.28 -12.94 30.08
N ARG A 40 -17.88 -13.68 31.02
CA ARG A 40 -18.52 -14.97 30.71
C ARG A 40 -19.77 -14.83 29.84
N GLN A 41 -20.51 -13.73 29.96
CA GLN A 41 -21.80 -13.55 29.29
C GLN A 41 -21.66 -12.71 28.01
N ARG A 42 -20.81 -11.67 28.04
CA ARG A 42 -20.67 -10.68 26.96
C ARG A 42 -19.31 -10.73 26.25
N GLY A 43 -18.43 -11.65 26.64
CA GLY A 43 -17.07 -11.75 26.09
C GLY A 43 -16.28 -10.46 26.31
N CYS A 44 -15.52 -10.03 25.30
CA CYS A 44 -14.73 -8.79 25.36
C CYS A 44 -15.44 -7.59 24.71
N ALA A 45 -16.74 -7.66 24.43
CA ALA A 45 -17.45 -6.64 23.63
C ALA A 45 -17.39 -5.23 24.21
N GLY A 46 -17.35 -5.08 25.54
CA GLY A 46 -17.25 -3.78 26.22
C GLY A 46 -15.82 -3.23 26.33
N ALA A 47 -14.81 -4.07 26.12
CA ALA A 47 -13.40 -3.70 26.22
C ALA A 47 -12.76 -3.45 24.84
N ARG A 48 -13.35 -3.99 23.76
CA ARG A 48 -12.87 -3.78 22.39
C ARG A 48 -13.06 -2.30 21.99
N PRO A 49 -12.00 -1.61 21.57
CA PRO A 49 -12.10 -0.21 21.16
C PRO A 49 -12.87 -0.07 19.85
N ILE A 50 -13.63 1.03 19.73
CA ILE A 50 -14.34 1.41 18.50
C ILE A 50 -13.71 2.70 17.96
N CYS A 51 -13.16 2.63 16.77
CA CYS A 51 -12.54 3.73 16.05
C CYS A 51 -13.61 4.61 15.39
N LYS A 52 -13.63 5.90 15.75
CA LYS A 52 -14.54 6.90 15.18
C LYS A 52 -13.99 7.47 13.87
N GLY A 53 -14.13 6.71 12.78
CA GLY A 53 -13.99 7.24 11.41
C GLY A 53 -12.71 6.88 10.67
N GLN A 54 -12.86 6.69 9.36
CA GLN A 54 -11.83 6.25 8.42
C GLN A 54 -11.22 7.46 7.71
N VAL A 55 -9.94 7.78 7.94
CA VAL A 55 -9.16 8.49 6.93
C VAL A 55 -8.64 7.40 6.00
N ARG A 56 -9.33 7.22 4.87
CA ARG A 56 -8.82 6.36 3.80
C ARG A 56 -7.72 7.14 3.10
N VAL A 57 -6.48 6.73 3.33
CA VAL A 57 -5.32 7.31 2.64
C VAL A 57 -5.28 6.68 1.26
N GLU A 58 -5.72 7.42 0.24
CA GLU A 58 -5.57 7.00 -1.15
C GLU A 58 -4.08 7.05 -1.54
N PRO A 59 -3.56 6.03 -2.24
CA PRO A 59 -2.23 6.10 -2.83
C PRO A 59 -2.15 7.30 -3.78
N SER A 60 -1.08 8.09 -3.68
CA SER A 60 -0.77 9.10 -4.67
C SER A 60 -0.55 8.42 -6.03
N ALA A 61 -1.29 8.83 -7.06
CA ALA A 61 -1.27 8.20 -8.39
C ALA A 61 0.07 8.35 -9.15
N GLN A 62 1.05 9.07 -8.60
CA GLN A 62 2.30 9.40 -9.27
C GLN A 62 3.49 9.03 -8.37
N THR A 63 4.24 8.00 -8.77
CA THR A 63 5.44 7.51 -8.04
C THR A 63 6.72 7.69 -8.87
N TYR A 64 6.71 8.54 -9.88
CA TYR A 64 7.91 8.84 -10.67
C TYR A 64 8.18 10.34 -10.66
N GLU A 65 9.42 10.72 -10.38
CA GLU A 65 9.88 12.08 -10.63
C GLU A 65 9.79 12.31 -12.15
N GLN A 66 8.97 13.28 -12.55
CA GLN A 66 8.96 13.77 -13.92
C GLN A 66 10.26 14.53 -14.15
N SER A 67 11.26 13.88 -14.74
CA SER A 67 12.34 14.59 -15.39
C SER A 67 11.75 15.34 -16.58
N ALA A 68 11.76 16.68 -16.52
CA ALA A 68 11.28 17.56 -17.56
C ALA A 68 11.98 17.24 -18.90
N ASN A 69 11.22 16.71 -19.86
CA ASN A 69 11.70 16.56 -21.23
C ASN A 69 11.68 17.95 -21.87
N VAL A 70 12.86 18.43 -22.26
CA VAL A 70 13.02 19.57 -23.17
C VAL A 70 12.57 19.10 -24.55
N GLU A 71 11.49 19.69 -25.06
CA GLU A 71 11.00 19.49 -26.41
C GLU A 71 11.99 20.11 -27.42
N GLU A 72 12.66 19.28 -28.22
CA GLU A 72 13.19 19.73 -29.52
C GLU A 72 12.35 19.12 -30.63
N GLU A 73 11.51 19.99 -31.18
CA GLU A 73 10.72 19.85 -32.38
C GLU A 73 11.64 19.80 -33.62
N TYR A 74 11.65 18.68 -34.36
CA TYR A 74 11.93 18.76 -35.80
C TYR A 74 11.02 17.83 -36.62
N SER A 75 10.05 18.51 -37.19
CA SER A 75 9.19 18.21 -38.34
C SER A 75 9.68 17.14 -39.33
N SER A 76 8.75 16.21 -39.59
CA SER A 76 8.45 15.43 -40.81
C SER A 76 9.47 15.35 -41.97
N ALA A 77 9.75 14.12 -42.43
CA ALA A 77 9.36 13.64 -43.78
C ALA A 77 9.89 12.22 -44.07
N SER A 78 8.99 11.37 -44.62
CA SER A 78 9.20 10.35 -45.66
C SER A 78 10.35 9.32 -45.56
N GLY A 79 10.03 8.02 -45.71
CA GLY A 79 10.91 7.07 -46.39
C GLY A 79 11.00 5.64 -45.85
N LEU A 80 10.12 4.77 -46.36
CA LEU A 80 10.33 3.35 -46.72
C LEU A 80 11.60 2.61 -46.23
N SER A 81 11.44 1.54 -45.43
CA SER A 81 11.86 0.15 -45.73
C SER A 81 11.75 -0.78 -44.51
N LYS A 82 11.07 -1.93 -44.67
CA LYS A 82 11.30 -3.12 -43.82
C LYS A 82 12.58 -3.80 -44.33
N PRO A 83 13.36 -4.47 -43.45
CA PRO A 83 13.37 -5.94 -43.54
C PRO A 83 13.43 -6.69 -42.20
N THR A 84 12.63 -7.76 -42.17
CA THR A 84 12.94 -9.15 -41.76
C THR A 84 13.47 -9.48 -40.37
N ALA A 85 12.64 -10.21 -39.61
CA ALA A 85 13.07 -11.10 -38.54
C ALA A 85 13.63 -12.39 -39.15
N GLU A 86 14.87 -12.73 -38.80
CA GLU A 86 15.41 -14.09 -38.88
C GLU A 86 16.29 -14.29 -37.64
N LEU A 87 15.90 -15.20 -36.76
CA LEU A 87 16.86 -16.02 -36.04
C LEU A 87 16.20 -17.36 -35.72
N SER A 88 16.61 -18.38 -36.48
CA SER A 88 16.32 -19.79 -36.21
C SER A 88 17.62 -20.49 -35.80
N LYS A 89 17.48 -21.33 -34.77
CA LYS A 89 18.42 -22.28 -34.14
C LYS A 89 19.46 -21.74 -33.17
#